data_AF-A0A063BB56-F1
#
_entry.id   AF-A0A063BB56-F1
#
_cell.length_a   1.000
_cell.length_b   1.000
_cell.length_c   1.000
_cell.angle_alpha   90.00
_cell.angle_beta   90.00
_cell.angle_gamma   90.00
#
_symmetry.space_group_name_H-M   'P 1'
#
loop_
_entity.id
_entity.type
_entity.pdbx_description
1 polymer ?
#
loop_
_entity_poly.entity_id
_entity_poly.type
_entity_poly.pdbx_seq_one_letter_code
_entity_poly.pdbx_strand_id
1 'polypeptide(L)'
;MTTTITLEFTEQAAEAIGDRAHDSLTYGEAAHLPQPGDFVELEHLEGHQTFFVIGRVFSLKADTTAVKLVLDLPPADEHQDFDPAL
;
A
#
# COMPACT_ATOMS: atom_id res chain seq x y z
N MET A 1 -9.75 -17.76 -10.60
CA MET A 1 -8.52 -17.79 -9.80
C MET A 1 -8.59 -16.70 -8.75
N THR A 2 -8.51 -17.06 -7.47
CA THR A 2 -8.42 -16.09 -6.36
C THR A 2 -6.97 -15.71 -6.14
N THR A 3 -6.70 -14.40 -6.01
CA THR A 3 -5.37 -13.88 -5.67
C THR A 3 -5.41 -13.35 -4.25
N THR A 4 -4.58 -13.89 -3.37
CA THR A 4 -4.43 -13.38 -2.01
C THR A 4 -3.48 -12.19 -2.02
N ILE A 5 -3.92 -11.05 -1.49
CA ILE A 5 -3.04 -9.90 -1.30
C ILE A 5 -2.68 -9.76 0.18
N THR A 6 -1.39 -9.69 0.45
CA THR A 6 -0.83 -9.36 1.76
C THR A 6 -0.31 -7.94 1.72
N LEU A 7 -0.70 -7.12 2.70
CA LEU A 7 -0.13 -5.79 2.90
C LEU A 7 1.03 -5.89 3.90
N GLU A 8 2.17 -5.30 3.56
CA GLU A 8 3.33 -5.17 4.43
C GLU A 8 3.66 -3.69 4.55
N PHE A 9 3.60 -3.16 5.77
CA PHE A 9 3.88 -1.76 6.03
C PHE A 9 5.36 -1.59 6.40
N THR A 10 5.97 -0.49 5.97
CA THR A 10 7.24 -0.03 6.55
C THR A 10 7.07 0.25 8.05
N GLU A 11 8.17 0.35 8.80
CA GLU A 11 8.13 0.69 10.22
C GLU A 11 7.36 2.00 10.47
N GLN A 12 7.63 3.03 9.65
CA GLN A 12 6.97 4.33 9.73
C GLN A 12 5.48 4.27 9.38
N ALA A 13 5.10 3.50 8.35
CA ALA A 13 3.69 3.31 8.01
C ALA A 13 2.95 2.44 9.03
N ALA A 14 3.64 1.49 9.66
CA ALA A 14 3.10 0.66 10.74
C ALA A 14 2.84 1.50 12.00
N GLU A 15 3.71 2.46 12.33
CA GLU A 15 3.47 3.40 13.43
C GLU A 15 2.21 4.25 13.19
N ALA A 16 1.96 4.67 11.95
CA ALA A 16 0.77 5.46 11.60
C ALA A 16 -0.54 4.66 11.66
N ILE A 17 -0.50 3.34 11.46
CA ILE A 17 -1.68 2.46 11.47
C ILE A 17 -1.87 1.72 12.80
N GLY A 18 -0.85 1.68 13.66
CA GLY A 18 -0.83 0.96 14.95
C GLY A 18 -0.70 -0.57 14.82
N ASP A 19 -1.13 -1.31 15.86
CA ASP A 19 -0.95 -2.76 16.05
C ASP A 19 -1.77 -3.66 15.08
N ARG A 20 -2.17 -3.14 13.91
CA ARG A 20 -3.01 -3.83 12.90
C ARG A 20 -2.32 -4.00 11.54
N ALA A 21 -0.99 -3.97 11.51
CA ALA A 21 -0.15 -4.02 10.31
C ALA A 21 -0.25 -5.32 9.45
N HIS A 22 -1.18 -6.22 9.73
CA HIS A 22 -1.40 -7.45 8.94
C HIS A 22 -2.85 -7.54 8.52
N ASP A 23 -3.19 -6.90 7.40
CA ASP A 23 -4.48 -7.08 6.75
C ASP A 23 -4.31 -7.89 5.46
N SER A 24 -5.20 -8.85 5.25
CA SER A 24 -5.22 -9.70 4.07
C SER A 24 -6.52 -9.47 3.31
N LEU A 25 -6.41 -8.89 2.13
CA LEU A 25 -7.55 -8.51 1.31
C LEU A 25 -7.69 -9.50 0.16
N THR A 26 -8.93 -9.94 -0.09
CA THR A 26 -9.23 -10.80 -1.24
C THR A 26 -9.66 -9.90 -2.40
N TYR A 27 -8.84 -9.84 -3.45
CA TYR A 27 -9.15 -9.07 -4.65
C TYR A 27 -10.00 -9.87 -5.63
N GLY A 28 -10.98 -9.22 -6.24
CA GLY A 28 -11.77 -9.79 -7.34
C GLY A 28 -10.94 -9.90 -8.63
N GLU A 29 -11.27 -10.89 -9.47
CA GLU A 29 -10.51 -11.30 -10.67
C GLU A 29 -10.25 -10.22 -11.73
N ALA A 30 -10.90 -9.05 -11.66
CA ALA A 30 -10.84 -8.00 -12.69
C ALA A 30 -10.23 -6.66 -12.24
N ALA A 31 -9.81 -6.53 -10.98
CA ALA A 31 -9.20 -5.29 -10.50
C ALA A 31 -7.70 -5.26 -10.83
N HIS A 32 -7.22 -4.14 -11.36
CA HIS A 32 -5.78 -3.93 -11.56
C HIS A 32 -5.07 -3.94 -10.21
N LEU A 33 -4.04 -4.79 -10.09
CA LEU A 33 -3.20 -4.83 -8.89
C LEU A 33 -2.34 -3.55 -8.83
N PRO A 34 -2.27 -2.88 -7.67
CA PRO A 34 -1.40 -1.72 -7.49
C PRO A 34 0.05 -2.03 -7.88
N GLN A 35 0.72 -1.06 -8.48
CA GLN A 35 2.13 -1.09 -8.88
C GLN A 35 2.96 -0.19 -7.97
N PRO A 36 4.28 -0.41 -7.88
CA PRO A 36 5.16 0.57 -7.26
C PRO A 36 4.98 1.94 -7.90
N GLY A 37 4.75 2.98 -7.09
CA GLY A 37 4.40 4.32 -7.55
C GLY A 37 2.91 4.67 -7.44
N ASP A 38 2.04 3.68 -7.26
CA ASP A 38 0.61 3.93 -7.03
C ASP A 38 0.34 4.32 -5.57
N PHE A 39 -0.78 4.99 -5.36
CA PHE A 39 -1.35 5.23 -4.03
C PHE A 39 -2.50 4.26 -3.78
N VAL A 40 -2.57 3.73 -2.56
CA VAL A 40 -3.63 2.84 -2.11
C VAL A 40 -4.30 3.48 -0.90
N GLU A 41 -5.61 3.64 -0.97
CA GLU A 41 -6.43 4.11 0.14
C GLU A 41 -7.04 2.90 0.84
N LEU A 42 -6.81 2.79 2.14
CA LEU A 42 -7.37 1.74 2.98
C LEU A 42 -8.46 2.33 3.88
N GLU A 43 -9.65 1.74 3.81
CA GLU A 43 -10.76 2.09 4.69
C GLU A 43 -10.57 1.41 6.05
N HIS A 44 -10.39 2.21 7.10
CA HIS A 44 -10.28 1.75 8.47
C HIS A 44 -11.41 2.34 9.34
N LEU A 45 -11.61 1.74 10.52
CA LEU A 45 -12.68 2.12 11.47
C LEU A 45 -12.62 3.60 11.92
N GLU A 46 -11.46 4.26 11.79
CA GLU A 46 -11.25 5.67 12.19
C GLU A 46 -11.16 6.63 10.99
N GLY A 47 -11.28 6.14 9.75
CA GLY A 47 -11.21 6.94 8.55
C GLY A 47 -10.52 6.24 7.38
N HIS A 48 -10.29 7.00 6.30
CA HIS A 48 -9.53 6.55 5.15
C HIS A 48 -8.07 6.97 5.33
N GLN A 49 -7.14 6.02 5.19
CA GLN A 49 -5.70 6.30 5.23
C GLN A 49 -5.06 5.93 3.90
N THR A 50 -4.34 6.88 3.31
CA THR A 50 -3.61 6.68 2.06
C THR A 50 -2.19 6.21 2.35
N PHE A 51 -1.72 5.25 1.56
CA PHE A 51 -0.37 4.70 1.55
C PHE A 51 0.21 4.73 0.15
N PHE A 52 1.54 4.80 0.05
CA PHE A 52 2.28 4.76 -1.18
C PHE A 52 2.89 3.37 -1.39
N VAL A 53 2.71 2.80 -2.58
CA VAL A 53 3.26 1.47 -2.90
C VAL A 53 4.72 1.65 -3.28
N ILE A 54 5.63 1.21 -2.41
CA ILE A 54 7.09 1.24 -2.69
C ILE A 54 7.58 -0.06 -3.32
N GLY A 55 6.80 -1.13 -3.21
CA GLY A 55 7.22 -2.44 -3.71
C GLY A 55 6.06 -3.40 -3.92
N ARG A 56 6.28 -4.38 -4.81
CA ARG A 56 5.36 -5.49 -5.05
C ARG A 56 6.13 -6.78 -5.27
N VAL A 57 5.73 -7.83 -4.58
CA VAL A 57 6.33 -9.17 -4.69
C VAL A 57 5.26 -10.18 -5.11
N PHE A 58 5.51 -10.88 -6.21
CA PHE A 58 4.66 -11.99 -6.66
C PHE A 58 5.21 -13.30 -6.12
N SER A 59 4.34 -14.09 -5.49
CA SER A 59 4.64 -15.45 -5.05
C SER A 59 3.79 -16.43 -5.83
N LEU A 60 4.45 -17.26 -6.65
CA LEU A 60 3.81 -18.31 -7.42
C LEU A 60 4.09 -19.66 -6.75
N LYS A 61 3.05 -20.32 -6.24
CA LYS A 61 3.08 -21.74 -5.85
C LYS A 61 2.14 -22.52 -6.77
N ALA A 62 2.37 -23.84 -6.89
CA ALA A 62 1.76 -24.72 -7.88
C ALA A 62 0.26 -24.46 -8.17
N ASP A 63 -0.52 -24.10 -7.16
CA ASP A 63 -1.96 -23.83 -7.29
C ASP A 63 -2.42 -22.51 -6.63
N THR A 64 -1.49 -21.61 -6.30
CA THR A 64 -1.82 -20.35 -5.59
C THR A 64 -0.96 -19.20 -6.08
N THR A 65 -1.63 -18.10 -6.43
CA THR A 65 -0.99 -16.81 -6.70
C THR A 65 -1.22 -15.91 -5.50
N ALA A 66 -0.12 -15.45 -4.89
CA ALA A 66 -0.16 -14.47 -3.83
C ALA A 66 0.66 -13.24 -4.22
N VAL A 67 0.19 -12.08 -3.80
CA VAL A 67 0.83 -10.80 -4.05
C VAL A 67 1.08 -10.13 -2.71
N LYS A 68 2.30 -9.67 -2.47
CA LYS A 68 2.61 -8.81 -1.33
C LYS A 68 2.83 -7.39 -1.83
N LEU A 69 2.10 -6.43 -1.27
CA LEU A 69 2.33 -5.00 -1.48
C LEU A 69 3.13 -4.47 -0.30
N VAL A 70 4.20 -3.74 -0.60
CA VAL A 70 4.98 -3.03 0.42
C VAL A 70 4.52 -1.58 0.39
N LEU A 71 3.95 -1.13 1.50
CA LEU A 71 3.29 0.15 1.67
C LEU A 71 4.09 1.04 2.60
N ASP A 72 4.27 2.29 2.21
CA ASP A 72 4.87 3.35 3.02
C ASP A 72 3.88 4.50 3.18
N LEU A 73 4.23 5.48 4.04
CA LEU A 73 3.50 6.74 4.06
C LEU A 73 3.68 7.46 2.71
N PRO A 74 2.65 8.20 2.24
CA PRO A 74 2.84 9.08 1.10
C PRO A 74 4.00 10.02 1.40
N PRO A 75 4.83 10.35 0.38
CA PRO A 75 5.81 11.40 0.54
C PRO A 75 5.08 12.64 1.08
N ALA A 76 5.66 13.29 2.09
CA ALA A 76 5.12 14.57 2.54
C ALA A 76 4.98 15.45 1.29
N ASP A 77 3.84 16.13 1.13
CA ASP A 77 3.74 17.18 0.13
C ASP A 77 4.87 18.15 0.42
N GLU A 78 5.98 18.03 -0.32
CA GLU A 78 6.92 19.11 -0.55
C GLU A 78 6.11 20.13 -1.35
N HIS A 79 5.21 20.84 -0.65
CA HIS A 79 4.79 22.15 -1.08
C HIS A 79 6.09 22.88 -1.34
N GLN A 80 6.36 23.01 -2.63
CA GLN A 80 7.44 23.78 -3.21
C GLN A 80 7.73 24.95 -2.28
N ASP A 81 8.94 24.97 -1.71
CA ASP A 81 9.57 26.20 -1.23
C ASP A 81 9.70 27.10 -2.47
N PHE A 82 8.58 27.68 -2.89
CA PHE A 82 8.50 28.70 -3.91
C PHE A 82 9.06 29.93 -3.22
N ASP A 83 10.40 30.04 -3.23
CA ASP A 83 11.10 31.21 -2.73
C ASP A 83 10.61 32.41 -3.56
N PRO A 84 9.78 33.31 -2.99
CA PRO A 84 9.21 34.42 -3.75
C PRO A 84 10.24 35.55 -3.95
N ALA A 85 11.52 35.31 -3.67
CA ALA A 85 12.63 36.25 -3.81
C ALA A 85 13.52 35.93 -5.02
N LEU A 86 12.97 36.03 -6.24
CA LEU A 86 13.73 36.16 -7.49
C LEU A 86 13.22 37.33 -8.33
#